data_AF-A0A7X4DXY3-F1
#
_entry.id   AF-A0A7X4DXY3-F1
#
_cell.length_a   1.000
_cell.length_b   1.000
_cell.length_c   1.000
_cell.angle_alpha   90.00
_cell.angle_beta   90.00
_cell.angle_gamma   90.00
#
_symmetry.space_group_name_H-M   'P 1'
#
loop_
_entity.id
_entity.type
_entity.pdbx_description
1 polymer ?
#
loop_
_entity_poly.entity_id
_entity_poly.type
_entity_poly.pdbx_seq_one_letter_code
_entity_poly.pdbx_strand_id
1 'polypeptide(L)'
;MIQYLATGAWTALVLLFAAAAEEFLFRGYPLSVVAERWGTGAALALTTAAFSILHGWNPNMDALTLLNIAMAGVLLGVVRIVTASLWHAIGVHLGWNFATGFLSDLPVSGMSLVDAPLVEVTSSGGDLWTGGAAGLEGGLGSTLAIALALAHVVRGKRRGRWRTPAAGAPLAAADAPSATATGEGVP
;
A
#
# COMPACT_ATOMS: atom_id res chain seq x y z
N MET A 1 -15.78 7.85 23.83
CA MET A 1 -16.29 7.33 22.55
C MET A 1 -16.25 8.37 21.43
N ILE A 2 -16.92 9.53 21.53
CA ILE A 2 -16.92 10.56 20.45
C ILE A 2 -15.51 11.06 20.11
N GLN A 3 -14.68 11.36 21.12
CA GLN A 3 -13.30 11.80 20.91
C GLN A 3 -12.45 10.75 20.17
N TYR A 4 -12.61 9.47 20.50
CA TYR A 4 -11.90 8.38 19.82
C TYR A 4 -12.29 8.26 18.35
N LEU A 5 -13.59 8.37 18.05
CA LEU A 5 -14.07 8.36 16.67
C LEU A 5 -13.55 9.56 15.89
N ALA A 6 -13.46 10.73 16.52
CA ALA A 6 -12.87 11.92 15.92
C ALA A 6 -11.37 11.75 15.65
N THR A 7 -10.60 11.21 16.61
CA THR A 7 -9.17 10.90 16.41
C THR A 7 -8.97 9.88 15.31
N GLY A 8 -9.80 8.83 15.24
CA GLY A 8 -9.76 7.84 14.17
C GLY A 8 -10.05 8.45 12.81
N ALA A 9 -11.09 9.27 12.69
CA ALA A 9 -11.41 9.95 11.43
C ALA A 9 -10.30 10.91 10.99
N TRP A 10 -9.73 11.66 11.93
CA TRP A 10 -8.60 12.55 11.66
C TRP A 10 -7.37 11.78 11.20
N THR A 11 -7.03 10.69 11.90
CA THR A 11 -5.91 9.81 11.56
C THR A 11 -6.09 9.21 10.18
N ALA A 12 -7.28 8.68 9.86
CA ALA A 12 -7.58 8.15 8.55
C ALA A 12 -7.40 9.20 7.44
N LEU A 13 -7.79 10.45 7.70
CA LEU A 13 -7.61 11.54 6.74
C LEU A 13 -6.13 11.86 6.50
N VAL A 14 -5.34 12.00 7.56
CA VAL A 14 -3.89 12.27 7.44
C VAL A 14 -3.18 11.13 6.72
N LEU A 15 -3.46 9.88 7.13
CA LEU A 15 -2.87 8.70 6.49
C LEU A 15 -3.34 8.51 5.06
N LEU A 16 -4.56 8.95 4.70
CA LEU A 16 -5.04 8.93 3.32
C LEU A 16 -4.18 9.84 2.44
N PHE A 17 -3.86 11.05 2.89
CA PHE A 17 -3.00 11.95 2.12
C PHE A 17 -1.56 11.43 2.02
N ALA A 18 -1.02 10.87 3.09
CA ALA A 18 0.30 10.25 3.08
C ALA A 18 0.36 9.07 2.09
N ALA A 19 -0.56 8.11 2.24
CA ALA A 19 -0.64 6.95 1.36
C ALA A 19 -0.90 7.35 -0.10
N ALA A 20 -1.80 8.31 -0.34
CA ALA A 20 -2.04 8.82 -1.69
C ALA A 20 -0.78 9.45 -2.30
N ALA A 21 -0.08 10.31 -1.56
CA ALA A 21 1.14 10.95 -2.06
C ALA A 21 2.21 9.92 -2.45
N GLU A 22 2.43 8.92 -1.61
CA GLU A 22 3.36 7.83 -1.91
C GLU A 22 2.90 7.00 -3.12
N GLU A 23 1.64 6.59 -3.17
CA GLU A 23 1.14 5.81 -4.30
C GLU A 23 1.16 6.60 -5.61
N PHE A 24 0.89 7.91 -5.61
CA PHE A 24 1.07 8.74 -6.80
C PHE A 24 2.54 8.79 -7.24
N LEU A 25 3.46 8.94 -6.27
CA LEU A 25 4.89 9.04 -6.53
C LEU A 25 5.51 7.73 -7.04
N PHE A 26 5.02 6.57 -6.61
CA PHE A 26 5.62 5.29 -7.01
C PHE A 26 4.77 4.49 -7.99
N ARG A 27 3.45 4.40 -7.78
CA ARG A 27 2.52 3.50 -8.49
C ARG A 27 1.64 4.24 -9.50
N GLY A 28 1.62 5.56 -9.48
CA GLY A 28 1.00 6.43 -10.46
C GLY A 28 1.83 6.51 -11.75
N TYR A 29 2.38 7.70 -11.99
CA TYR A 29 3.09 7.99 -13.23
C TYR A 29 4.37 7.13 -13.41
N PRO A 30 5.25 6.98 -12.39
CA PRO A 30 6.51 6.26 -12.62
C PRO A 30 6.34 4.77 -12.95
N LEU A 31 5.49 4.05 -12.23
CA LEU A 31 5.18 2.65 -12.56
C LEU A 31 4.66 2.51 -14.00
N SER A 32 3.76 3.40 -14.42
CA SER A 32 3.15 3.36 -15.75
C SER A 32 4.18 3.57 -16.86
N VAL A 33 5.00 4.63 -16.76
CA VAL A 33 6.02 4.96 -17.76
C VAL A 33 7.09 3.88 -17.87
N VAL A 34 7.56 3.36 -16.74
CA VAL A 34 8.56 2.30 -16.75
C VAL A 34 7.96 1.01 -17.30
N ALA A 35 6.69 0.71 -17.01
CA ALA A 35 6.02 -0.47 -17.53
C ALA A 35 5.84 -0.39 -19.06
N GLU A 36 5.50 0.79 -19.59
CA GLU A 36 5.37 1.03 -21.03
C GLU A 36 6.72 0.88 -21.76
N ARG A 37 7.82 1.35 -21.15
CA ARG A 37 9.14 1.35 -21.80
C ARG A 37 9.93 0.05 -21.64
N TRP A 38 9.90 -0.56 -20.45
CA TRP A 38 10.76 -1.68 -20.08
C TRP A 38 9.99 -2.90 -19.56
N GLY A 39 8.66 -2.85 -19.56
CA GLY A 39 7.80 -3.94 -19.13
C GLY A 39 7.49 -3.93 -17.63
N THR A 40 6.42 -4.62 -17.27
CA THR A 40 5.85 -4.63 -15.91
C THR A 40 6.81 -5.14 -14.84
N GLY A 41 7.67 -6.10 -15.18
CA GLY A 41 8.68 -6.65 -14.25
C GLY A 41 9.72 -5.63 -13.85
N ALA A 42 10.27 -4.88 -14.82
CA ALA A 42 11.21 -3.80 -14.56
C ALA A 42 10.55 -2.66 -13.77
N ALA A 43 9.32 -2.30 -14.11
CA ALA A 43 8.55 -1.29 -13.39
C ALA A 43 8.36 -1.63 -11.92
N LEU A 44 7.94 -2.86 -11.62
CA LEU A 44 7.81 -3.35 -10.26
C LEU A 44 9.14 -3.31 -9.51
N ALA A 45 10.22 -3.82 -10.11
CA ALA A 45 11.53 -3.86 -9.46
C ALA A 45 12.05 -2.45 -9.13
N LEU A 46 12.01 -1.54 -10.11
CA LEU A 46 12.56 -0.18 -9.95
C LEU A 46 11.75 0.67 -8.97
N THR A 47 10.42 0.67 -9.09
CA THR A 47 9.57 1.47 -8.18
C THR A 47 9.56 0.91 -6.76
N THR A 48 9.63 -0.41 -6.59
CA THR A 48 9.76 -1.04 -5.27
C THR A 48 11.10 -0.75 -4.63
N ALA A 49 12.19 -0.84 -5.40
CA ALA A 49 13.53 -0.52 -4.89
C ALA A 49 13.60 0.95 -4.44
N ALA A 50 13.11 1.88 -5.28
CA ALA A 50 13.06 3.30 -4.92
C ALA A 50 12.22 3.56 -3.66
N PHE A 51 11.06 2.90 -3.54
CA PHE A 51 10.19 2.99 -2.38
C PHE A 51 10.90 2.55 -1.09
N SER A 52 11.48 1.34 -1.10
CA SER A 52 12.20 0.79 0.06
C SER A 52 13.44 1.61 0.43
N ILE A 53 14.22 2.05 -0.58
CA ILE A 53 15.41 2.89 -0.34
C ILE A 53 15.03 4.20 0.35
N LEU A 54 13.97 4.89 -0.11
CA LEU A 54 13.53 6.14 0.52
C LEU A 54 13.07 5.95 1.97
N HIS A 55 12.52 4.79 2.30
CA HIS A 55 12.19 4.45 3.68
C HIS A 55 13.42 4.19 4.54
N GLY A 56 14.60 3.91 3.98
CA GLY A 56 15.84 3.74 4.73
C GLY A 56 16.29 4.98 5.52
N TRP A 57 15.71 6.16 5.24
CA TRP A 57 15.93 7.37 6.03
C TRP A 57 14.99 7.49 7.24
N ASN A 58 14.03 6.59 7.40
CA ASN A 58 13.14 6.60 8.54
C ASN A 58 13.85 6.04 9.79
N PRO A 59 13.37 6.38 11.00
CA PRO A 59 13.88 5.80 12.23
C PRO A 59 13.68 4.27 12.27
N ASN A 60 14.55 3.57 13.02
CA ASN A 60 14.41 2.14 13.31
C ASN A 60 14.36 1.22 12.07
N MET A 61 15.06 1.60 10.99
CA MET A 61 15.12 0.82 9.77
C MET A 61 16.27 -0.18 9.81
N ASP A 62 15.95 -1.45 10.04
CA ASP A 62 16.86 -2.56 9.87
C ASP A 62 16.65 -3.28 8.53
N ALA A 63 17.49 -4.29 8.25
CA ALA A 63 17.42 -5.04 7.00
C ALA A 63 16.09 -5.79 6.80
N LEU A 64 15.47 -6.29 7.87
CA LEU A 64 14.21 -7.03 7.79
C LEU A 64 13.04 -6.06 7.59
N THR A 65 13.03 -4.91 8.28
CA THR A 65 12.06 -3.84 8.05
C THR A 65 12.12 -3.36 6.61
N LEU A 66 13.30 -3.07 6.06
CA LEU A 66 13.44 -2.63 4.68
C LEU A 66 13.02 -3.71 3.67
N LEU A 67 13.29 -4.99 3.98
CA LEU A 67 12.79 -6.11 3.18
C LEU A 67 11.25 -6.17 3.21
N ASN A 68 10.63 -6.01 4.37
CA ASN A 68 9.17 -5.97 4.50
C ASN A 68 8.56 -4.78 3.76
N ILE A 69 9.18 -3.60 3.84
CA ILE A 69 8.77 -2.42 3.06
C ILE A 69 8.90 -2.67 1.55
N ALA A 70 9.97 -3.33 1.11
CA ALA A 70 10.10 -3.75 -0.28
C ALA A 70 8.99 -4.74 -0.67
N MET A 71 8.68 -5.73 0.17
CA MET A 71 7.58 -6.66 -0.07
C MET A 71 6.22 -5.96 -0.13
N ALA A 72 5.97 -4.98 0.75
CA ALA A 72 4.79 -4.13 0.69
C ALA A 72 4.75 -3.34 -0.63
N GLY A 73 5.90 -2.84 -1.09
CA GLY A 73 6.00 -2.16 -2.37
C GLY A 73 5.67 -3.06 -3.57
N VAL A 74 6.07 -4.34 -3.53
CA VAL A 74 5.65 -5.34 -4.52
C VAL A 74 4.14 -5.58 -4.44
N LEU A 75 3.59 -5.76 -3.23
CA LEU A 75 2.15 -5.97 -3.03
C LEU A 75 1.33 -4.83 -3.64
N LEU A 76 1.66 -3.59 -3.31
CA LEU A 76 0.97 -2.39 -3.79
C LEU A 76 1.10 -2.22 -5.30
N GLY A 77 2.30 -2.43 -5.84
CA GLY A 77 2.53 -2.44 -7.29
C GLY A 77 1.72 -3.52 -8.01
N VAL A 78 1.69 -4.74 -7.47
CA VAL A 78 0.88 -5.84 -8.02
C VAL A 78 -0.60 -5.49 -7.95
N VAL A 79 -1.11 -4.98 -6.83
CA VAL A 79 -2.49 -4.49 -6.72
C VAL A 79 -2.78 -3.49 -7.83
N ARG A 80 -1.93 -2.45 -8.00
CA ARG A 80 -2.09 -1.44 -9.06
C ARG A 80 -2.16 -2.04 -10.46
N ILE A 81 -1.32 -3.04 -10.74
CA ILE A 81 -1.25 -3.68 -12.06
C ILE A 81 -2.46 -4.57 -12.31
N VAL A 82 -2.91 -5.36 -11.32
CA VAL A 82 -3.98 -6.34 -11.54
C VAL A 82 -5.36 -5.72 -11.51
N THR A 83 -5.57 -4.67 -10.70
CA THR A 83 -6.84 -3.93 -10.63
C THR A 83 -6.90 -2.78 -11.63
N ALA A 84 -5.75 -2.38 -12.17
CA ALA A 84 -5.55 -1.18 -12.96
C ALA A 84 -6.10 0.09 -12.31
N SER A 85 -6.15 0.14 -10.98
CA SER A 85 -6.74 1.24 -10.24
C SER A 85 -5.79 1.71 -9.15
N LEU A 86 -5.44 2.99 -9.18
CA LEU A 86 -4.61 3.60 -8.14
C LEU A 86 -5.33 3.65 -6.79
N TRP A 87 -6.65 3.86 -6.81
CA TRP A 87 -7.49 3.86 -5.60
C TRP A 87 -7.43 2.54 -4.82
N HIS A 88 -7.27 1.40 -5.50
CA HIS A 88 -7.10 0.12 -4.81
C HIS A 88 -5.75 0.04 -4.08
N ALA A 89 -4.67 0.54 -4.69
CA ALA A 89 -3.37 0.59 -4.04
C ALA A 89 -3.39 1.55 -2.84
N ILE A 90 -3.97 2.75 -3.02
CA ILE A 90 -4.16 3.74 -1.94
C ILE A 90 -4.98 3.13 -0.79
N GLY A 91 -6.07 2.43 -1.09
CA GLY A 91 -6.92 1.82 -0.06
C GLY A 91 -6.21 0.71 0.72
N VAL A 92 -5.43 -0.14 0.05
CA VAL A 92 -4.63 -1.17 0.72
C VAL A 92 -3.55 -0.55 1.59
N HIS A 93 -2.85 0.47 1.07
CA HIS A 93 -1.81 1.19 1.81
C HIS A 93 -2.38 1.91 3.04
N LEU A 94 -3.45 2.70 2.87
CA LEU A 94 -4.18 3.33 3.97
C LEU A 94 -4.63 2.29 5.00
N GLY A 95 -5.21 1.18 4.56
CA GLY A 95 -5.68 0.13 5.45
C GLY A 95 -4.57 -0.46 6.32
N TRP A 96 -3.38 -0.67 5.74
CA TRP A 96 -2.20 -1.12 6.48
C TRP A 96 -1.74 -0.08 7.51
N ASN A 97 -1.57 1.18 7.09
CA ASN A 97 -1.10 2.25 7.98
C ASN A 97 -2.11 2.52 9.10
N PHE A 98 -3.40 2.48 8.80
CA PHE A 98 -4.46 2.68 9.78
C PHE A 98 -4.53 1.52 10.79
N ALA A 99 -4.40 0.27 10.33
CA ALA A 99 -4.38 -0.88 11.22
C ALA A 99 -3.15 -0.91 12.12
N THR A 100 -1.98 -0.52 11.59
CA THR A 100 -0.73 -0.46 12.35
C THR A 100 -0.72 0.71 13.33
N GLY A 101 -0.99 1.92 12.83
CA GLY A 101 -0.94 3.14 13.64
C GLY A 101 -2.14 3.30 14.56
N PHE A 102 -3.36 3.39 14.03
CA PHE A 102 -4.53 3.74 14.85
C PHE A 102 -5.13 2.55 15.61
N LEU A 103 -5.21 1.37 14.99
CA LEU A 103 -5.83 0.22 15.66
C LEU A 103 -4.87 -0.49 16.63
N SER A 104 -3.56 -0.39 16.41
CA SER A 104 -2.56 -1.10 17.22
C SER A 104 -1.65 -0.18 18.03
N ASP A 105 -1.69 1.15 17.79
CA ASP A 105 -0.79 2.13 18.41
C ASP A 105 0.70 1.80 18.21
N LEU A 106 1.03 1.29 17.03
CA LEU A 106 2.39 0.92 16.64
C LEU A 106 2.97 1.91 15.62
N PRO A 107 4.31 2.05 15.57
CA PRO A 107 4.96 2.89 14.57
C PRO A 107 4.58 2.46 13.14
N VAL A 108 4.25 3.44 12.29
CA VAL A 108 4.01 3.26 10.87
C VAL A 108 5.27 3.66 10.12
N SER A 109 5.90 2.71 9.44
CA SER A 109 7.19 2.90 8.77
C SER A 109 8.25 3.49 9.69
N GLY A 110 8.30 2.98 10.92
CA GLY A 110 9.25 3.41 11.96
C GLY A 110 8.93 4.76 12.61
N MET A 111 7.84 5.42 12.20
CA MET A 111 7.42 6.72 12.73
C MET A 111 6.20 6.59 13.64
N SER A 112 6.26 7.22 14.81
CA SER A 112 5.12 7.39 15.71
C SER A 112 4.22 8.54 15.21
N LEU A 113 3.44 8.28 14.16
CA LEU A 113 2.58 9.27 13.50
C LEU A 113 1.22 9.47 14.18
N VAL A 114 0.81 8.52 15.01
CA VAL A 114 -0.52 8.43 15.61
C VAL A 114 -0.35 8.14 17.10
N ASP A 115 -1.21 8.74 17.91
CA ASP A 115 -1.38 8.43 19.32
C ASP A 115 -2.83 7.96 19.51
N ALA A 116 -3.02 6.65 19.73
CA ALA A 116 -4.32 6.02 19.84
C ALA A 116 -4.61 5.66 21.32
N PRO A 117 -5.23 6.55 22.10
CA PRO A 117 -5.22 6.51 23.57
C PRO A 117 -6.06 5.38 24.21
N LEU A 118 -6.65 4.49 23.42
CA LEU A 118 -7.59 3.45 23.88
C LEU A 118 -7.08 2.03 23.71
N VAL A 119 -6.06 1.82 22.88
CA VAL A 119 -5.50 0.50 22.60
C VAL A 119 -3.99 0.65 22.56
N GLU A 120 -3.28 0.01 23.48
CA GLU A 120 -1.83 -0.09 23.43
C GLU A 120 -1.47 -1.55 23.19
N VAL A 121 -1.04 -1.89 21.98
CA VAL A 121 -0.61 -3.24 21.66
C VAL A 121 0.83 -3.41 22.12
N THR A 122 1.00 -4.15 23.21
CA THR A 122 2.33 -4.61 23.62
C THR A 122 2.67 -5.89 22.88
N SER A 123 3.83 -5.90 22.23
CA SER A 123 4.35 -7.10 21.58
C SER A 123 5.02 -7.99 22.62
N SER A 124 4.63 -9.25 22.69
CA SER A 124 5.30 -10.28 23.49
C SER A 124 5.87 -11.37 22.57
N GLY A 125 7.09 -11.81 22.83
CA GLY A 125 7.83 -12.74 21.96
C GLY A 125 9.21 -12.20 21.57
N GLY A 126 9.92 -12.94 20.72
CA GLY A 126 11.24 -12.52 20.23
C GLY A 126 11.15 -11.44 19.15
N ASP A 127 12.10 -10.50 19.17
CA ASP A 127 12.15 -9.34 18.26
C ASP A 127 12.08 -9.72 16.77
N LEU A 128 12.57 -10.90 16.40
CA LEU A 128 12.48 -11.39 15.02
C LEU A 128 11.02 -11.54 14.54
N TRP A 129 10.08 -11.87 15.44
CA TRP A 129 8.67 -12.03 15.10
C TRP A 129 7.88 -10.73 15.21
N THR A 130 8.22 -9.91 16.21
CA THR A 130 7.48 -8.70 16.57
C THR A 130 8.04 -7.44 15.94
N GLY A 131 9.29 -7.47 15.47
CA GLY A 131 10.03 -6.39 14.84
C GLY A 131 10.70 -5.41 15.80
N GLY A 132 10.71 -5.70 17.11
CA GLY A 132 11.44 -4.91 18.11
C GLY A 132 11.12 -3.42 18.04
N ALA A 133 12.15 -2.58 17.97
CA ALA A 133 12.02 -1.12 17.91
C ALA A 133 11.41 -0.59 16.59
N ALA A 134 11.45 -1.38 15.51
CA ALA A 134 10.81 -1.03 14.24
C ALA A 134 9.28 -1.23 14.29
N GLY A 135 8.76 -1.84 15.38
CA GLY A 135 7.37 -2.23 15.49
C GLY A 135 7.03 -3.41 14.57
N LEU A 136 5.73 -3.67 14.38
CA LEU A 136 5.23 -4.85 13.68
C LEU A 136 5.88 -5.04 12.29
N GLU A 137 6.19 -3.94 11.60
CA GLU A 137 6.76 -3.93 10.26
C GLU A 137 8.18 -4.49 10.17
N GLY A 138 8.93 -4.53 11.28
CA GLY A 138 10.24 -5.18 11.33
C GLY A 138 10.19 -6.69 11.56
N GLY A 139 9.00 -7.26 11.82
CA GLY A 139 8.86 -8.65 12.23
C GLY A 139 8.51 -9.61 11.09
N LEU A 140 8.80 -10.90 11.31
CA LEU A 140 8.33 -12.00 10.45
C LEU A 140 6.80 -12.10 10.38
N GLY A 141 6.08 -11.57 11.38
CA GLY A 141 4.63 -11.44 11.34
C GLY A 141 4.16 -10.60 10.14
N SER A 142 4.81 -9.45 9.91
CA SER A 142 4.54 -8.61 8.73
C SER A 142 4.95 -9.29 7.43
N THR A 143 6.10 -9.97 7.40
CA THR A 143 6.52 -10.76 6.24
C THR A 143 5.44 -11.75 5.82
N LEU A 144 4.89 -12.50 6.78
CA LEU A 144 3.84 -13.47 6.53
C LEU A 144 2.53 -12.79 6.08
N ALA A 145 2.10 -11.72 6.75
CA ALA A 145 0.89 -10.99 6.40
C ALA A 145 0.94 -10.46 4.96
N ILE A 146 2.05 -9.84 4.57
CA ILE A 146 2.27 -9.30 3.22
C ILE A 146 2.32 -10.45 2.19
N ALA A 147 3.03 -11.54 2.49
CA ALA A 147 3.09 -12.70 1.59
C ALA A 147 1.70 -13.32 1.36
N LEU A 148 0.87 -13.44 2.41
CA LEU A 148 -0.50 -13.93 2.31
C LEU A 148 -1.39 -12.99 1.50
N ALA A 149 -1.30 -11.68 1.73
CA ALA A 149 -2.03 -10.68 0.97
C ALA A 149 -1.64 -10.72 -0.52
N LEU A 150 -0.35 -10.80 -0.83
CA LEU A 150 0.15 -10.93 -2.20
C LEU A 150 -0.38 -12.21 -2.86
N ALA A 151 -0.31 -13.34 -2.15
CA ALA A 151 -0.82 -14.60 -2.65
C ALA A 151 -2.35 -14.56 -2.88
N HIS A 152 -3.10 -13.84 -2.03
CA HIS A 152 -4.54 -13.62 -2.22
C HIS A 152 -4.82 -12.83 -3.50
N VAL A 153 -4.14 -11.70 -3.71
CA VAL A 153 -4.30 -10.84 -4.90
C VAL A 153 -3.98 -11.61 -6.19
N VAL A 154 -2.86 -12.34 -6.21
CA VAL A 154 -2.43 -13.15 -7.36
C VAL A 154 -3.43 -14.29 -7.65
N ARG A 155 -3.93 -14.98 -6.63
CA ARG A 155 -4.99 -16.00 -6.81
C ARG A 155 -6.29 -15.39 -7.34
N GLY A 156 -6.66 -14.20 -6.87
CA GLY A 156 -7.81 -13.46 -7.37
C GLY A 156 -7.71 -13.17 -8.87
N LYS A 157 -6.51 -12.77 -9.35
CA LYS A 157 -6.24 -12.56 -10.78
C LYS A 157 -6.42 -13.85 -11.58
N ARG A 158 -5.84 -14.96 -11.11
CA ARG A 158 -5.97 -16.27 -11.80
C ARG A 158 -7.41 -16.75 -11.91
N ARG A 159 -8.28 -16.32 -10.99
CA ARG A 159 -9.72 -16.62 -10.97
C ARG A 159 -10.58 -15.62 -11.76
N GLY A 160 -9.97 -14.65 -12.45
CA GLY A 160 -10.70 -13.63 -13.22
C GLY A 160 -11.51 -12.65 -12.37
N ARG A 161 -11.19 -12.48 -11.08
CA ARG A 161 -11.97 -11.61 -10.16
C ARG A 161 -11.71 -10.12 -10.38
N TRP A 162 -10.59 -9.77 -11.04
CA TRP A 162 -10.19 -8.38 -11.27
C TRP A 162 -10.51 -7.99 -12.71
N ARG A 163 -11.20 -6.87 -12.90
CA ARG A 163 -11.41 -6.27 -14.22
C ARG A 163 -10.10 -5.67 -14.69
N THR A 164 -9.35 -6.42 -15.49
CA THR A 164 -8.12 -5.93 -16.12
C THR A 164 -8.53 -5.18 -17.40
N PRO A 165 -8.04 -3.95 -17.64
CA PRO A 165 -8.16 -3.31 -18.94
C PRO A 165 -7.58 -4.20 -20.04
N ALA A 166 -8.04 -4.02 -21.28
CA ALA A 166 -7.52 -4.75 -22.43
C ALA A 166 -5.98 -4.62 -22.51
N ALA A 167 -5.31 -5.69 -22.93
CA ALA A 167 -3.85 -5.72 -23.05
C ALA A 167 -3.37 -4.56 -23.94
N GLY A 168 -2.48 -3.72 -23.41
CA GLY A 168 -1.94 -2.54 -24.10
C GLY A 168 -2.63 -1.21 -23.78
N ALA A 169 -3.72 -1.20 -23.01
CA ALA A 169 -4.28 0.04 -22.49
C ALA A 169 -3.33 0.65 -21.43
N PRO A 170 -2.99 1.95 -21.50
CA PRO A 170 -2.18 2.60 -20.49
C PRO A 170 -2.80 2.42 -19.10
N LEU A 171 -1.98 2.10 -18.09
CA LEU A 171 -2.48 2.00 -16.71
C LEU A 171 -3.15 3.31 -16.27
N ALA A 172 -2.68 4.46 -16.74
CA ALA A 172 -3.27 5.77 -16.51
C ALA A 172 -4.67 5.95 -17.14
N ALA A 173 -4.97 5.28 -18.25
CA ALA A 173 -6.27 5.39 -18.92
C ALA A 173 -7.38 4.63 -18.17
N ALA A 174 -7.02 3.65 -17.33
CA ALA A 174 -7.96 2.87 -16.54
C ALA A 174 -8.51 3.60 -15.31
N ASP A 175 -7.88 4.71 -14.89
CA ASP A 175 -8.33 5.53 -13.76
C ASP A 175 -9.34 6.62 -14.19
N ALA A 176 -9.62 6.78 -15.50
CA ALA A 176 -10.62 7.72 -15.99
C ALA A 176 -12.05 7.21 -15.68
N PRO A 177 -12.99 8.07 -15.25
CA PRO A 177 -14.39 7.69 -15.12
C PRO A 177 -14.86 7.11 -16.46
N SER A 178 -15.51 5.94 -16.44
CA SER A 178 -16.14 5.40 -17.64
C SER A 178 -17.11 6.47 -18.14
N ALA A 179 -16.84 7.06 -19.30
CA ALA A 179 -17.79 7.94 -19.95
C ALA A 179 -19.08 7.14 -20.14
N THR A 180 -20.06 7.38 -19.27
CA THR A 180 -21.42 6.90 -19.47
C THR A 180 -21.82 7.48 -20.82
N ALA A 181 -22.09 6.60 -21.78
CA ALA A 181 -22.66 6.96 -23.06
C ALA A 181 -23.98 7.69 -22.79
N THR A 182 -23.92 9.03 -22.69
CA THR A 182 -25.09 9.88 -22.81
C THR A 182 -25.51 9.78 -24.26
N GLY A 183 -26.34 8.77 -24.53
CA GLY A 183 -27.18 8.74 -25.71
C GLY A 183 -28.19 9.86 -25.61
N GLU A 184 -27.77 11.08 -25.91
CA GLU A 184 -28.70 12.14 -26.29
C GLU A 184 -28.81 12.08 -27.81
N GLY A 185 -29.80 11.27 -28.23
CA GLY A 185 -30.35 11.34 -29.57
C GLY A 185 -30.96 12.71 -29.76
N VAL A 186 -30.40 13.43 -30.73
CA VAL A 186 -30.99 14.59 -31.40
C VAL A 186 -32.39 14.23 -31.91
N PRO A 187 -33.36 15.13 -31.73
CA PRO A 187 -34.16 15.59 -32.86
C PRO A 187 -33.78 17.02 -33.28
#